data_AF-A0AAU4AJI3-F1
#
_entry.id   AF-A0AAU4AJI3-F1
#
_cell.length_a   1.000
_cell.length_b   1.000
_cell.length_c   1.000
_cell.angle_alpha   90.00
_cell.angle_beta   90.00
_cell.angle_gamma   90.00
#
_symmetry.space_group_name_H-M   'P 1'
#
loop_
_entity.id
_entity.type
_entity.pdbx_description
1 polymer ?
#
loop_
_entity_poly.entity_id
_entity_poly.type
_entity_poly.pdbx_seq_one_letter_code
_entity_poly.pdbx_strand_id
1 'polypeptide(L)' 'MENTLWDRLSVDVRVEVDRLIAAERDVQAITLMRERAELPRPGLRDCVDVLNQRFAVLRERSVSPG' A
#
# COMPACT_ATOMS: atom_id res chain seq x y z
N MET A 1 -3.09 8.75 16.71
CA MET A 1 -4.25 7.93 16.27
C MET A 1 -4.00 7.60 14.81
N GLU A 2 -3.24 6.55 14.55
CA GLU A 2 -2.92 6.13 13.18
C GLU A 2 -3.05 4.61 13.16
N ASN A 3 -4.29 4.16 13.06
CA ASN A 3 -4.58 2.80 12.60
C ASN A 3 -4.80 2.92 11.09
N THR A 4 -3.71 3.24 10.37
CA THR A 4 -3.79 3.41 8.93
C THR A 4 -4.18 2.08 8.31
N LEU A 5 -4.87 2.11 7.16
CA LEU A 5 -5.17 0.87 6.42
C LEU A 5 -3.92 -0.01 6.27
N TRP A 6 -2.74 0.60 6.11
CA TRP A 6 -1.46 -0.08 6.05
C TRP A 6 -1.17 -0.94 7.29
N ASP A 7 -1.42 -0.43 8.50
CA ASP A 7 -1.19 -1.16 9.75
C ASP A 7 -2.15 -2.32 9.97
N ARG A 8 -3.30 -2.30 9.31
CA ARG A 8 -4.30 -3.38 9.34
C ARG A 8 -3.96 -4.52 8.37
N LEU A 9 -3.08 -4.29 7.40
CA LEU A 9 -2.66 -5.34 6.47
C LEU A 9 -1.61 -6.24 7.12
N SER A 10 -1.67 -7.54 6.84
CA SER A 10 -0.62 -8.49 7.24
C SER A 10 0.70 -8.16 6.54
N VAL A 11 1.83 -8.58 7.12
CA VAL A 11 3.17 -8.32 6.56
C VAL A 11 3.30 -8.83 5.13
N ASP A 12 2.81 -10.03 4.83
CA ASP A 12 2.84 -10.60 3.48
C ASP A 12 2.09 -9.73 2.45
N VAL A 13 0.96 -9.15 2.86
CA VAL A 13 0.16 -8.29 2.00
C VAL A 13 0.87 -6.96 1.76
N ARG A 14 1.49 -6.38 2.79
CA ARG A 14 2.29 -5.15 2.65
C ARG A 14 3.44 -5.34 1.67
N VAL A 15 4.16 -6.47 1.76
CA VAL A 15 5.26 -6.81 0.85
C VAL A 15 4.77 -6.94 -0.59
N GLU A 16 3.62 -7.59 -0.80
CA GLU A 16 3.06 -7.76 -2.14
C GLU A 16 2.53 -6.45 -2.72
N VAL A 17 1.92 -5.59 -1.91
CA VAL A 17 1.54 -4.23 -2.30
C VAL A 17 2.76 -3.45 -2.77
N ASP A 18 3.87 -3.48 -2.03
CA ASP A 18 5.10 -2.79 -2.43
C ASP A 18 5.66 -3.29 -3.76
N ARG A 19 5.59 -4.61 -4.01
CA ARG A 19 5.99 -5.20 -5.30
C ARG A 19 5.10 -4.72 -6.45
N LEU A 20 3.79 -4.66 -6.22
CA LEU A 20 2.84 -4.18 -7.22
C LEU A 20 3.07 -2.70 -7.53
N ILE A 21 3.36 -1.88 -6.52
CA ILE A 21 3.70 -0.47 -6.69
C ILE A 21 5.01 -0.31 -7.48
N ALA A 22 6.05 -1.07 -7.12
CA ALA A 22 7.32 -1.04 -7.84
C ALA A 22 7.21 -1.49 -9.30
N ALA A 23 6.17 -2.28 -9.63
CA ALA A 23 5.84 -2.71 -10.98
C ALA A 23 4.80 -1.82 -11.68
N GLU A 24 4.46 -0.65 -11.12
CA GLU A 24 3.46 0.29 -11.66
C GLU A 24 2.05 -0.33 -11.84
N ARG A 25 1.71 -1.33 -11.00
CA ARG A 25 0.42 -2.06 -11.03
C ARG A 25 -0.57 -1.55 -9.97
N ASP A 26 -0.82 -0.25 -9.98
CA ASP A 26 -1.60 0.47 -8.95
C ASP A 26 -3.00 -0.10 -8.69
N VAL A 27 -3.75 -0.40 -9.76
CA VAL A 27 -5.11 -0.95 -9.65
C VAL A 27 -5.11 -2.29 -8.91
N GLN A 28 -4.06 -3.09 -9.11
CA GLN A 28 -3.93 -4.40 -8.47
C GLN A 28 -3.49 -4.26 -7.02
N ALA A 29 -2.62 -3.30 -6.72
CA ALA A 29 -2.27 -2.95 -5.34
C ALA A 29 -3.51 -2.52 -4.56
N ILE A 30 -4.35 -1.64 -5.12
CA ILE A 30 -5.61 -1.18 -4.50
C ILE A 30 -6.57 -2.35 -4.29
N THR A 31 -6.74 -3.20 -5.29
CA THR A 31 -7.61 -4.39 -5.20
C THR A 31 -7.14 -5.31 -4.08
N LEU A 32 -5.85 -5.63 -4.05
CA LEU A 32 -5.25 -6.48 -3.02
C LEU A 32 -5.44 -5.90 -1.62
N MET A 33 -5.18 -4.60 -1.43
CA MET A 33 -5.41 -3.93 -0.15
C MET A 33 -6.87 -4.03 0.31
N ARG A 34 -7.81 -3.86 -0.62
CA ARG A 34 -9.25 -3.89 -0.30
C ARG A 34 -9.77 -5.30 -0.03
N GLU A 35 -9.22 -6.31 -0.69
CA GLU A 35 -9.60 -7.71 -0.49
C GLU A 35 -8.99 -8.31 0.77
N ARG A 36 -7.78 -7.89 1.13
CA ARG A 36 -7.01 -8.44 2.25
C ARG A 36 -7.10 -7.60 3.52
N ALA A 37 -7.68 -6.40 3.46
CA ALA A 37 -8.02 -5.66 4.65
C ALA A 37 -9.16 -6.34 5.41
N GLU A 38 -8.95 -6.52 6.71
CA GLU A 38 -9.98 -7.00 7.63
C GLU A 38 -11.22 -6.07 7.61
N LEU A 39 -12.37 -6.56 8.06
CA LEU A 39 -13.58 -5.73 8.12
C LEU A 39 -13.42 -4.61 9.16
N PRO A 40 -13.97 -3.39 8.89
CA PRO A 40 -14.67 -3.00 7.67
C PRO A 40 -13.72 -2.80 6.48
N ARG A 41 -14.20 -3.16 5.28
CA ARG A 41 -13.43 -2.97 4.05
C ARG A 41 -13.12 -1.49 3.86
N PRO A 42 -11.87 -1.12 3.56
CA PRO A 42 -11.50 0.26 3.32
C PRO A 42 -12.24 0.83 2.11
N GLY A 43 -12.48 2.14 2.15
CA GLY A 43 -12.94 2.86 0.99
C GLY A 43 -11.85 2.92 -0.08
N LEU A 44 -12.24 3.17 -1.33
CA LEU A 44 -11.27 3.35 -2.41
C LEU A 44 -10.30 4.50 -2.11
N ARG A 45 -10.79 5.56 -1.47
CA ARG A 45 -9.99 6.72 -1.07
C ARG A 45 -8.88 6.35 -0.08
N ASP A 46 -9.21 5.55 0.95
CA ASP A 46 -8.22 5.09 1.92
C ASP A 46 -7.13 4.25 1.25
N CYS A 47 -7.50 3.39 0.29
CA CYS A 47 -6.53 2.61 -0.48
C CYS A 47 -5.61 3.50 -1.33
N VAL A 48 -6.16 4.54 -1.98
CA VAL A 48 -5.39 5.48 -2.80
C VAL A 48 -4.44 6.32 -1.93
N ASP A 49 -4.89 6.76 -0.76
CA ASP A 49 -4.04 7.51 0.18
C ASP A 49 -2.85 6.67 0.63
N VAL A 50 -3.06 5.40 0.99
CA VAL A 50 -1.97 4.47 1.31
C VAL A 50 -1.07 4.21 0.10
N LEU A 51 -1.63 4.01 -1.09
CA LEU A 51 -0.85 3.81 -2.31
C LEU A 51 0.11 4.97 -2.56
N ASN A 52 -0.38 6.21 -2.46
CA ASN A 52 0.42 7.42 -2.66
C ASN A 52 1.54 7.55 -1.61
N GLN A 53 1.24 7.26 -0.33
CA GLN A 53 2.25 7.25 0.73
C GLN A 53 3.34 6.21 0.45
N ARG A 54 2.96 5.00 0.03
CA ARG A 54 3.91 3.93 -0.31
C ARG A 54 4.75 4.27 -1.53
N PHE A 55 4.16 4.89 -2.55
CA PHE A 55 4.87 5.36 -3.72
C PHE A 55 5.96 6.38 -3.33
N ALA A 56 5.65 7.34 -2.46
CA ALA A 56 6.62 8.31 -1.95
C ALA A 56 7.78 7.60 -1.22
N VAL A 57 7.48 6.69 -0.29
CA VAL A 57 8.51 5.95 0.48
C VAL A 57 9.40 5.08 -0.42
N LEU A 58 8.82 4.39 -1.41
CA LEU A 58 9.60 3.55 -2.33
C LEU A 58 10.45 4.38 -3.29
N ARG A 59 9.96 5.57 -3.68
CA ARG A 59 10.72 6.53 -4.49
C ARG A 59 11.88 7.14 -3.69
N GLU A 60 11.67 7.51 -2.44
CA GLU A 60 12.73 8.00 -1.56
C GLU A 60 13.82 6.93 -1.36
N ARG A 61 13.43 5.67 -1.14
CA ARG A 61 14.36 4.54 -1.02
C ARG A 61 15.19 4.26 -2.28
N SER A 62 14.63 4.51 -3.46
CA SER A 62 15.33 4.33 -4.73
C SER A 62 16.23 5.53 -5.08
N VAL A 63 15.95 6.70 -4.48
CA VAL A 63 16.74 7.92 -4.69
C VAL A 63 17.92 8.03 -3.72
N SER A 64 17.95 7.31 -2.58
CA SER A 64 19.11 7.26 -1.69
C SER A 64 20.33 6.60 -2.36
N PRO A 65 21.38 7.36 -2.74
CA PRO A 65 22.70 6.79 -2.94
C PRO A 65 23.33 6.60 -1.55
N GLY A 66 24.31 5.70 -1.45
CA GLY A 66 25.09 5.51 -0.22
C GLY A 66 25.83 6.76 0.24
#